data_AF-A0A5R9MSM3-F1
#
_entry.id   AF-A0A5R9MSM3-F1
#
_cell.length_a   1.000
_cell.length_b   1.000
_cell.length_c   1.000
_cell.angle_alpha   90.00
_cell.angle_beta   90.00
_cell.angle_gamma   90.00
#
_symmetry.space_group_name_H-M   'P 1'
#
loop_
_entity.id
_entity.type
_entity.pdbx_description
1 polymer ?
#
loop_
_entity_poly.entity_id
_entity_poly.type
_entity_poly.pdbx_seq_one_letter_code
_entity_poly.pdbx_strand_id
1 'polypeptide(L)' 'MPCMISFMLTRFAAGFAIGCTVGLVICQQAFPATGAVENYLVHGLFVYFFASTIGMGYLATALLLEE' A
#
# COMPACT_ATOMS: atom_id res chain seq x y z
N MET A 1 -2.19 -26.78 5.04
CA MET A 1 -2.91 -25.54 4.71
C MET A 1 -1.94 -24.54 4.07
N PRO A 2 -1.80 -24.47 2.73
CA PRO A 2 -0.84 -23.53 2.11
C PRO A 2 -1.42 -22.60 1.02
N CYS A 3 -2.52 -22.95 0.35
CA CYS A 3 -2.96 -22.25 -0.86
C CYS A 3 -3.69 -20.92 -0.55
N MET A 4 -4.53 -20.89 0.49
CA MET A 4 -5.27 -19.67 0.87
C MET A 4 -4.36 -18.53 1.33
N ILE A 5 -3.32 -18.82 2.12
CA ILE A 5 -2.36 -17.80 2.58
C ILE A 5 -1.58 -17.23 1.40
N SER A 6 -1.17 -18.08 0.45
CA SER A 6 -0.45 -17.64 -0.75
C SER A 6 -1.34 -16.81 -1.69
N PHE A 7 -2.61 -17.19 -1.85
CA PHE A 7 -3.60 -16.41 -2.59
C PHE A 7 -3.87 -15.04 -1.94
N MET A 8 -3.92 -15.01 -0.61
CA MET A 8 -4.02 -13.78 0.16
C MET A 8 -2.78 -12.88 -0.03
N LEU A 9 -1.58 -13.41 0.13
CA LEU A 9 -0.33 -12.66 -0.07
C LEU A 9 -0.17 -12.11 -1.50
N THR A 10 -0.57 -12.87 -2.51
CA THR A 10 -0.48 -12.43 -3.91
C THR A 10 -1.45 -11.28 -4.21
N ARG A 11 -2.69 -11.34 -3.70
CA ARG A 11 -3.63 -10.20 -3.79
C ARG A 11 -3.13 -8.98 -3.02
N PHE A 12 -2.49 -9.18 -1.87
CA PHE A 12 -1.87 -8.10 -1.11
C PHE A 12 -0.77 -7.44 -1.91
N ALA A 13 0.17 -8.24 -2.45
CA ALA A 13 1.30 -7.74 -3.23
C ALA A 13 0.85 -7.03 -4.51
N ALA A 14 -0.17 -7.56 -5.21
CA ALA A 14 -0.73 -6.92 -6.39
C ALA A 14 -1.42 -5.59 -6.06
N GLY A 15 -2.23 -5.53 -4.99
CA GLY A 15 -2.84 -4.29 -4.52
C GLY A 15 -1.81 -3.26 -4.06
N PHE A 16 -0.77 -3.73 -3.37
CA PHE A 16 0.37 -2.93 -2.93
C PHE A 16 1.11 -2.30 -4.12
N ALA A 17 1.46 -3.11 -5.12
CA ALA A 17 2.18 -2.66 -6.30
C ALA A 17 1.36 -1.65 -7.12
N ILE A 18 0.09 -1.96 -7.40
CA ILE A 18 -0.79 -1.07 -8.18
C ILE A 18 -0.99 0.25 -7.43
N GLY A 19 -1.32 0.21 -6.14
CA GLY A 19 -1.56 1.44 -5.39
C GLY A 19 -0.31 2.29 -5.15
N CYS A 20 0.87 1.67 -4.99
CA CYS A 20 2.13 2.42 -5.01
C CYS A 20 2.34 3.10 -6.36
N THR A 21 2.21 2.38 -7.49
CA THR A 21 2.43 2.99 -8.81
C THR A 21 1.48 4.16 -9.08
N VAL A 22 0.19 4.00 -8.79
CA VAL A 22 -0.81 5.08 -8.97
C VAL A 22 -0.54 6.24 -8.01
N GLY A 23 -0.19 5.96 -6.76
CA GLY A 23 0.12 6.96 -5.76
C GLY A 23 1.36 7.79 -6.05
N LEU A 24 2.42 7.16 -6.56
CA LEU A 24 3.62 7.84 -7.03
C LEU A 24 3.27 8.79 -8.19
N VAL A 25 2.48 8.32 -9.16
CA VAL A 25 2.05 9.13 -10.31
C VAL A 25 1.21 10.34 -9.85
N ILE A 26 0.26 10.12 -8.93
CA ILE A 26 -0.57 11.21 -8.37
C ILE A 26 0.30 12.18 -7.57
N CYS A 27 1.24 11.70 -6.74
CA CYS A 27 2.15 12.59 -6.00
C CYS A 27 2.98 13.47 -6.94
N GLN A 28 3.53 12.88 -8.00
CA GLN A 28 4.30 13.63 -9.01
C GLN A 28 3.48 14.68 -9.74
N GLN A 29 2.18 14.41 -9.98
CA GLN A 29 1.29 15.36 -10.66
C GLN A 29 0.69 16.42 -9.71
N ALA A 30 0.36 16.04 -8.47
CA ALA A 30 -0.31 16.90 -7.49
C ALA A 30 0.67 17.82 -6.75
N PHE A 31 1.90 17.35 -6.52
CA PHE A 31 2.97 18.13 -5.91
C PHE A 31 4.14 18.19 -6.88
N PRO A 32 4.15 19.15 -7.82
CA PRO A 32 5.37 19.54 -8.51
C PRO A 32 6.32 20.17 -7.48
N ALA A 33 6.96 19.34 -6.67
CA ALA A 33 7.67 19.75 -5.47
C ALA A 33 8.84 20.69 -5.83
N THR A 34 8.86 21.84 -5.16
CA THR A 34 9.91 22.88 -5.24
C THR A 34 11.23 22.48 -4.55
N GLY A 35 11.33 21.25 -4.00
CA GLY A 35 12.54 20.73 -3.34
C GLY A 35 12.55 19.21 -3.15
N ALA A 36 13.74 18.61 -3.20
CA ALA A 36 13.94 17.15 -3.21
C ALA A 36 13.55 16.44 -1.89
N VAL A 37 13.64 17.12 -0.75
CA VAL A 37 13.38 16.54 0.58
C VAL A 37 11.88 16.38 0.85
N GLU A 38 11.08 17.40 0.53
CA GLU A 38 9.62 17.36 0.69
C GLU A 38 9.00 16.30 -0.22
N ASN A 39 9.54 16.14 -1.43
CA ASN A 39 9.09 15.12 -2.37
C ASN A 39 9.37 13.68 -1.85
N TYR A 40 10.49 13.48 -1.16
CA TYR A 40 10.80 12.21 -0.50
C TYR A 40 9.87 11.93 0.68
N LEU A 41 9.55 12.97 1.45
CA LEU A 41 8.72 12.86 2.64
C LEU A 41 7.26 12.56 2.27
N VAL A 42 6.72 13.23 1.24
CA VAL A 42 5.36 12.99 0.73
C VAL A 42 5.24 11.57 0.16
N HIS A 43 6.22 11.12 -0.65
CA HIS A 43 6.24 9.75 -1.15
C HIS A 43 6.35 8.71 -0.03
N GLY A 44 7.23 8.93 0.94
CA GLY A 44 7.38 8.04 2.09
C GLY A 44 6.10 7.94 2.92
N LEU A 45 5.43 9.08 3.19
CA LEU A 45 4.17 9.11 3.92
C LEU A 45 3.06 8.39 3.15
N PHE A 46 2.99 8.59 1.83
CA PHE A 46 2.01 7.92 0.98
C PHE A 46 2.17 6.39 1.04
N VAL A 47 3.40 5.90 0.80
CA VAL A 47 3.68 4.46 0.83
C VAL A 47 3.39 3.88 2.21
N TYR A 48 3.75 4.59 3.28
CA TYR A 48 3.47 4.16 4.66
C TYR A 48 1.97 4.06 4.94
N PHE A 49 1.18 5.09 4.61
CA PHE A 49 -0.27 5.07 4.82
C PHE A 49 -0.95 3.99 3.99
N PHE A 50 -0.52 3.82 2.75
CA PHE A 50 -1.04 2.82 1.84
C PHE A 50 -0.73 1.38 2.33
N ALA A 51 0.51 1.12 2.73
CA ALA A 51 0.91 -0.16 3.33
C ALA A 51 0.13 -0.45 4.62
N SER A 52 -0.01 0.56 5.48
CA SER A 52 -0.71 0.44 6.76
C SER A 52 -2.20 0.11 6.59
N THR A 53 -2.88 0.78 5.67
CA THR A 53 -4.31 0.55 5.38
C THR A 53 -4.57 -0.83 4.77
N ILE A 54 -3.74 -1.28 3.81
CA ILE A 54 -3.86 -2.65 3.29
C ILE A 54 -3.54 -3.68 4.39
N GLY A 55 -2.49 -3.44 5.19
CA GLY A 55 -2.11 -4.31 6.30
C GLY A 55 -3.24 -4.50 7.32
N MET A 56 -3.90 -3.39 7.72
CA MET A 56 -5.08 -3.44 8.57
C MET A 56 -6.24 -4.20 7.92
N GLY A 57 -6.50 -4.00 6.62
CA GLY A 57 -7.56 -4.71 5.91
C GLY A 57 -7.34 -6.21 5.86
N TYR A 58 -6.08 -6.65 5.68
CA TYR A 58 -5.72 -8.07 5.75
C TYR A 58 -5.83 -8.64 7.15
N LEU A 59 -5.37 -7.90 8.17
CA LEU A 59 -5.51 -8.31 9.57
C LEU A 59 -6.99 -8.46 9.96
N ALA A 60 -7.85 -7.51 9.57
CA ALA A 60 -9.28 -7.58 9.82
C ALA A 60 -9.94 -8.77 9.11
N THR A 61 -9.51 -9.08 7.88
CA THR A 61 -10.01 -10.24 7.13
C THR A 61 -9.54 -11.56 7.75
N ALA A 62 -8.30 -11.63 8.24
CA ALA A 62 -7.79 -12.79 8.95
C ALA A 62 -8.57 -13.05 10.25
N LEU A 63 -8.81 -12.00 11.05
CA LEU A 63 -9.60 -12.09 12.28
C LEU A 63 -11.05 -12.53 12.02
N LEU A 64 -11.68 -12.05 10.92
CA LEU A 64 -13.03 -12.49 10.52
C LEU A 64 -13.09 -13.95 10.04
N LEU A 65 -11.97 -14.53 9.63
CA LEU A 65 -11.88 -15.93 9.17
C LEU A 65 -11.44 -16.89 10.29
N GLU A 66 -10.99 -16.37 11.44
CA GLU A 66 -10.66 -17.15 12.64
C GLU A 66 -11.89 -17.50 13.50
N GLU A 67 -13.11 -17.19 13.02
CA GLU A 67 -14.41 -17.58 13.60
C GLU A 67 -15.14 -18.60 12.70
#